data_AF-A0A951RZP1-F1
#
_entry.id   AF-A0A951RZP1-F1
#
_cell.length_a   1.000
_cell.length_b   1.000
_cell.length_c   1.000
_cell.angle_alpha   90.00
_cell.angle_beta   90.00
_cell.angle_gamma   90.00
#
_symmetry.space_group_name_H-M   'P 1'
#
loop_
_entity.id
_entity.type
_entity.pdbx_description
1 polymer ?
#
loop_
_entity_poly.entity_id
_entity_poly.type
_entity_poly.pdbx_seq_one_letter_code
_entity_poly.pdbx_strand_id
1 'polypeptide(L)'
;MAGRDGNRAVLWKNGVATYLSSGSAGGDKPNSVFVKDGTVYVAGKEAGKPRLWVDGTGYYLSDSAGEALSVSVANGNVYVGGKHRIKAPSLNHPGDGEQPVMSGV
;
A
#
# COMPACT_ATOMS: atom_id res chain seq x y z
N MET A 1 -9.43 1.09 17.08
CA MET A 1 -9.73 0.35 15.82
C MET A 1 -9.27 1.17 14.63
N ALA A 2 -9.05 0.58 13.47
CA ALA A 2 -8.83 1.33 12.22
C ALA A 2 -9.75 0.81 11.12
N GLY A 3 -9.98 1.63 10.10
CA GLY A 3 -10.93 1.38 9.02
C GLY A 3 -10.96 2.55 8.04
N ARG A 4 -12.09 2.76 7.36
CA ARG A 4 -12.20 3.79 6.33
C ARG A 4 -13.37 4.71 6.57
N ASP A 5 -13.18 5.96 6.19
CA ASP A 5 -14.24 6.94 5.98
C ASP A 5 -14.13 7.44 4.54
N GLY A 6 -15.08 7.06 3.70
CA GLY A 6 -14.96 7.16 2.25
C GLY A 6 -13.67 6.51 1.73
N ASN A 7 -12.82 7.31 1.08
CA ASN A 7 -11.52 6.87 0.55
C ASN A 7 -10.34 7.07 1.51
N ARG A 8 -10.58 7.60 2.72
CA ARG A 8 -9.53 7.92 3.69
C ARG A 8 -9.31 6.78 4.66
N ALA A 9 -8.05 6.57 5.03
CA ALA A 9 -7.70 5.70 6.15
C ALA A 9 -7.94 6.44 7.47
N VAL A 10 -8.62 5.80 8.41
CA VAL A 10 -8.98 6.39 9.71
C VAL A 10 -8.61 5.47 10.86
N LEU A 11 -8.02 6.05 11.89
CA LEU A 11 -7.81 5.43 13.19
C LEU A 11 -8.84 5.99 14.19
N TRP A 12 -9.54 5.13 14.90
CA TRP A 12 -10.39 5.52 16.04
C TRP A 12 -9.74 5.07 17.34
N LYS A 13 -9.44 6.03 18.21
CA LYS A 13 -8.94 5.83 19.57
C LYS A 13 -9.98 6.39 20.55
N ASN A 14 -10.60 5.52 21.34
CA ASN A 14 -11.63 5.88 22.32
C ASN A 14 -12.76 6.76 21.73
N GLY A 15 -13.24 6.39 20.54
CA GLY A 15 -14.29 7.14 19.82
C GLY A 15 -13.81 8.37 19.05
N VAL A 16 -12.57 8.83 19.26
CA VAL A 16 -11.99 9.97 18.53
C VAL A 16 -11.35 9.49 17.24
N ALA A 17 -11.79 10.06 16.10
CA ALA A 17 -11.26 9.75 14.78
C ALA A 17 -10.00 10.59 14.47
N THR A 18 -8.99 9.94 13.91
CA THR A 18 -7.78 10.56 13.35
C THR A 18 -7.62 10.09 11.92
N TYR A 19 -7.63 11.03 10.98
CA TYR A 19 -7.39 10.73 9.57
C TYR A 19 -5.90 10.50 9.34
N LEU A 20 -5.57 9.32 8.80
CA LEU A 20 -4.21 8.91 8.49
C LEU A 20 -3.81 9.31 7.05
N SER A 21 -4.81 9.58 6.19
CA SER A 21 -4.61 10.00 4.81
C SER A 21 -5.64 11.04 4.37
N SER A 22 -5.33 11.75 3.29
CA SER A 22 -6.26 12.68 2.63
C SER A 22 -7.29 11.98 1.72
N GLY A 23 -7.07 10.69 1.43
CA GLY A 23 -7.91 9.89 0.55
C GLY A 23 -7.38 9.88 -0.89
N SER A 24 -7.11 8.70 -1.41
CA SER A 24 -6.76 8.50 -2.83
C SER A 24 -7.90 7.90 -3.64
N ALA A 25 -7.87 8.07 -4.97
CA ALA A 25 -8.89 7.50 -5.87
C ALA A 25 -9.00 5.96 -5.76
N GLY A 26 -7.89 5.27 -5.42
CA GLY A 26 -7.86 3.82 -5.22
C GLY A 26 -8.36 3.34 -3.86
N GLY A 27 -8.73 4.26 -2.96
CA GLY A 27 -9.12 3.99 -1.59
C GLY A 27 -7.94 3.59 -0.71
N ASP A 28 -7.70 4.39 0.33
CA ASP A 28 -6.66 4.09 1.31
C ASP A 28 -7.17 3.09 2.34
N LYS A 29 -6.28 2.24 2.84
CA LYS A 29 -6.68 1.13 3.73
C LYS A 29 -5.73 1.03 4.90
N PRO A 30 -6.19 1.16 6.15
CA PRO A 30 -5.45 0.74 7.33
C PRO A 30 -5.86 -0.68 7.70
N ASN A 31 -4.99 -1.64 7.43
CA ASN A 31 -5.29 -3.07 7.50
C ASN A 31 -5.00 -3.69 8.88
N SER A 32 -4.01 -3.17 9.61
CA SER A 32 -3.62 -3.70 10.92
C SER A 32 -3.24 -2.57 11.86
N VAL A 33 -3.59 -2.72 13.13
CA VAL A 33 -3.19 -1.81 14.22
C VAL A 33 -2.44 -2.62 15.27
N PHE A 34 -1.30 -2.09 15.71
CA PHE A 34 -0.54 -2.61 16.84
C PHE A 34 -0.23 -1.46 17.79
N VAL A 35 -0.29 -1.70 19.10
CA VAL A 35 0.01 -0.69 20.12
C VAL A 35 1.09 -1.24 21.03
N LYS A 36 2.14 -0.45 21.25
CA LYS A 36 3.19 -0.76 22.22
C LYS A 36 3.64 0.51 22.91
N ASP A 37 3.70 0.47 24.24
CA ASP A 37 4.21 1.55 25.08
C ASP A 37 3.58 2.92 24.75
N GLY A 38 2.30 2.92 24.37
CA GLY A 38 1.53 4.12 24.01
C GLY A 38 1.59 4.53 22.54
N THR A 39 2.59 4.08 21.79
CA THR A 39 2.72 4.33 20.35
C THR A 39 1.76 3.45 19.55
N VAL A 40 1.07 4.05 18.59
CA VAL A 40 0.16 3.35 17.67
C VAL A 40 0.81 3.16 16.31
N TYR A 41 0.92 1.91 15.89
CA TYR A 41 1.43 1.51 14.58
C TYR A 41 0.26 1.01 13.73
N VAL A 42 0.14 1.55 12.52
CA VAL A 42 -0.91 1.14 11.58
C VAL A 42 -0.26 0.73 10.27
N ALA A 43 -0.42 -0.51 9.86
CA ALA A 43 0.01 -0.98 8.54
C ALA A 43 -1.14 -0.90 7.54
N GLY A 44 -0.85 -0.49 6.31
CA GLY A 44 -1.85 -0.40 5.27
C GLY A 44 -1.32 0.04 3.92
N LYS A 45 -2.13 0.80 3.20
CA LYS A 45 -1.73 1.47 1.95
C LYS A 45 -2.38 2.82 1.78
N GLU A 46 -1.68 3.67 1.04
CA GLU A 46 -2.19 4.93 0.52
C GLU A 46 -1.78 5.07 -0.93
N ALA A 47 -2.68 5.55 -1.79
CA ALA A 47 -2.42 5.72 -3.23
C ALA A 47 -1.84 4.46 -3.89
N GLY A 48 -2.25 3.28 -3.41
CA GLY A 48 -1.79 1.99 -3.92
C GLY A 48 -0.39 1.54 -3.48
N LYS A 49 0.29 2.32 -2.62
CA LYS A 49 1.62 1.99 -2.08
C LYS A 49 1.53 1.56 -0.61
N PRO A 50 2.37 0.61 -0.16
CA PRO A 50 2.36 0.17 1.22
C PRO A 50 2.83 1.31 2.13
N ARG A 51 2.09 1.57 3.20
CA ARG A 51 2.34 2.66 4.15
C ARG A 51 2.25 2.15 5.59
N LEU A 52 3.12 2.67 6.45
CA LEU A 52 3.08 2.51 7.90
C LEU A 52 2.78 3.88 8.51
N TRP A 53 1.78 3.98 9.37
CA TRP A 53 1.57 5.18 10.19
C TRP A 53 2.03 4.92 11.63
N VAL A 54 2.84 5.82 12.18
CA VAL A 54 3.30 5.80 13.57
C VAL A 54 2.81 7.08 14.23
N ASP A 55 1.92 6.96 15.21
CA ASP A 55 1.26 8.09 15.88
C ASP A 55 0.69 9.13 14.89
N GLY A 56 0.06 8.62 13.82
CA GLY A 56 -0.56 9.43 12.76
C GLY A 56 0.39 9.88 11.65
N THR A 57 1.71 9.80 11.86
CA THR A 57 2.72 10.16 10.84
C THR A 57 2.95 8.99 9.90
N GLY A 58 2.75 9.19 8.59
CA GLY A 58 2.79 8.11 7.60
C GLY A 58 4.10 8.03 6.79
N TYR A 59 4.64 6.83 6.68
CA TYR A 59 5.89 6.49 5.98
C TYR A 59 5.61 5.47 4.88
N TYR A 60 6.01 5.78 3.63
CA TYR A 60 5.97 4.80 2.56
C TYR A 60 7.03 3.72 2.80
N LEU A 61 6.63 2.46 2.66
CA LEU A 61 7.53 1.31 2.82
C LEU A 61 8.17 0.86 1.50
N SER A 62 7.64 1.36 0.37
CA SER A 62 8.14 1.12 -0.98
C SER A 62 7.59 2.20 -1.92
N ASP A 63 8.35 2.52 -2.96
CA ASP A 63 7.91 3.39 -4.06
C ASP A 63 6.97 2.68 -5.05
N SER A 64 6.99 1.35 -5.03
CA SER A 64 6.19 0.50 -5.91
C SER A 64 4.84 0.15 -5.28
N ALA A 65 3.91 -0.27 -6.15
CA ALA A 65 2.57 -0.66 -5.71
C ALA A 65 2.64 -1.86 -4.75
N GLY A 66 1.82 -1.83 -3.71
CA GLY A 66 1.81 -2.85 -2.69
C GLY A 66 0.84 -2.55 -1.57
N GLU A 67 0.77 -3.46 -0.61
CA GLU A 67 -0.14 -3.36 0.51
C GLU A 67 0.50 -3.96 1.76
N ALA A 68 0.66 -3.17 2.81
CA ALA A 68 1.01 -3.68 4.12
C ALA A 68 -0.26 -4.22 4.79
N LEU A 69 -0.18 -5.45 5.29
CA LEU A 69 -1.34 -6.21 5.79
C LEU A 69 -1.26 -6.45 7.30
N SER A 70 -0.06 -6.51 7.86
CA SER A 70 0.17 -6.78 9.27
C SER A 70 1.34 -5.95 9.79
N VAL A 71 1.27 -5.54 11.06
CA VAL A 71 2.36 -4.90 11.79
C VAL A 71 2.50 -5.53 13.17
N SER A 72 3.74 -5.75 13.60
CA SER A 72 4.09 -6.21 14.94
C SER A 72 5.38 -5.55 15.41
N VAL A 73 5.53 -5.33 16.71
CA VAL A 73 6.77 -4.77 17.28
C VAL A 73 7.39 -5.77 18.26
N ALA A 74 8.65 -6.11 18.03
CA ALA A 74 9.42 -7.03 18.88
C ALA A 74 10.84 -6.51 19.06
N ASN A 75 11.36 -6.54 20.30
CA ASN A 75 12.73 -6.12 20.64
C ASN A 75 13.12 -4.73 20.08
N GLY A 76 12.19 -3.77 20.11
CA GLY A 76 12.40 -2.41 19.60
C GLY A 76 12.28 -2.25 18.08
N ASN A 77 12.10 -3.36 17.34
CA ASN A 77 11.98 -3.35 15.89
C ASN A 77 10.52 -3.45 15.44
N VAL A 78 10.18 -2.72 14.38
CA VAL A 78 8.87 -2.78 13.73
C VAL A 78 8.95 -3.70 12.52
N TYR A 79 8.13 -4.75 12.51
CA TYR A 79 8.03 -5.71 11.42
C TYR A 79 6.70 -5.49 10.71
N VAL A 80 6.76 -5.34 9.38
CA VAL A 80 5.58 -5.15 8.53
C VAL A 80 5.53 -6.23 7.47
N GLY A 81 4.44 -6.99 7.44
CA GLY A 81 4.18 -8.03 6.44
C GLY A 81 3.14 -7.56 5.41
N GLY A 82 3.31 -7.93 4.14
CA GLY A 82 2.43 -7.45 3.08
C GLY A 82 2.68 -8.09 1.71
N LYS A 83 2.02 -7.53 0.70
CA LYS A 83 2.16 -7.94 -0.71
C LYS A 83 2.88 -6.84 -1.49
N HIS A 84 3.87 -7.22 -2.28
CA HIS A 84 4.54 -6.33 -3.22
C HIS A 84 4.10 -6.67 -4.64
N ARG A 85 3.62 -5.68 -5.41
CA ARG A 85 3.32 -5.83 -6.83
C ARG A 85 4.52 -5.29 -7.61
N ILE A 86 5.43 -6.18 -7.97
CA ILE A 86 6.45 -5.86 -8.97
C ILE A 86 5.70 -5.71 -10.30
N LYS A 87 5.73 -4.51 -10.91
CA LYS A 87 5.42 -4.42 -12.34
C LYS A 87 6.48 -5.28 -13.02
N ALA A 88 6.08 -6.40 -13.62
CA ALA A 88 6.97 -7.09 -14.53
C ALA A 88 7.47 -6.04 -15.54
N PRO A 89 8.77 -6.01 -15.90
CA PRO A 89 9.18 -5.24 -17.07
C PRO A 89 8.25 -5.66 -18.19
N SER A 90 7.63 -4.70 -18.88
CA SER A 90 6.79 -4.98 -20.03
C SER A 90 7.58 -5.89 -20.96
N LEU A 91 7.16 -7.16 -21.08
CA LEU A 91 7.73 -8.06 -22.06
C LEU A 91 7.27 -7.49 -23.40
N ASN A 92 8.13 -6.70 -24.05
CA ASN A 92 7.93 -6.32 -25.44
C ASN A 92 7.76 -7.64 -26.20
N HIS A 93 6.54 -7.93 -26.64
CA HIS A 93 6.27 -9.08 -27.50
C HIS A 93 6.79 -8.70 -28.89
N PRO A 94 7.88 -9.31 -29.41
CA PRO A 94 8.31 -9.06 -30.76
C PRO A 94 7.42 -9.94 -31.65
N GLY A 95 6.30 -9.40 -32.12
CA GLY A 95 5.36 -10.16 -32.94
C GLY A 95 4.51 -9.33 -33.90
N ASP A 96 4.35 -8.03 -33.66
CA ASP A 96 3.54 -7.17 -34.52
C ASP A 96 4.44 -6.35 -35.44
N GLY A 97 4.78 -6.89 -36.61
CA GLY A 97 5.45 -6.13 -37.66
C GLY A 97 5.96 -6.95 -38.84
N GLU A 98 5.24 -6.85 -39.96
CA GLU A 98 5.60 -7.24 -41.33
C GLU A 98 5.42 -8.72 -41.74
N GLN A 99 4.26 -9.00 -42.33
CA GLN A 99 4.13 -10.10 -43.29
C GLN A 99 4.78 -9.67 -44.62
N PRO A 100 5.66 -10.49 -45.24
CA PRO A 100 6.20 -10.17 -46.55
C PRO A 100 5.11 -10.29 -47.62
N VAL A 101 4.91 -9.21 -48.39
CA VAL A 101 4.10 -9.24 -49.61
C VAL A 101 4.81 -10.10 -50.65
N MET A 102 4.26 -11.28 -50.94
CA MET A 102 4.65 -12.09 -52.09
C MET A 102 3.95 -11.51 -53.33
N SER A 103 4.66 -10.77 -54.18
CA SER A 103 4.26 -10.60 -55.59
C SER A 103 5.12 -11.52 -56.44
N GLY A 104 4.49 -12.58 -56.95
CA GLY A 104 5.09 -13.53 -57.88
C GLY A 104 5.11 -13.00 -59.32
N VAL A 105 6.12 -13.51 -60.04
CA VAL A 105 6.34 -13.65 -61.50
C VAL A 105 6.33 -12.39 -62.35
#